data_AF-A0A316EAE7-F1
#
_entry.id   AF-A0A316EAE7-F1
#
_cell.length_a   1.000
_cell.length_b   1.000
_cell.length_c   1.000
_cell.angle_alpha   90.00
_cell.angle_beta   90.00
_cell.angle_gamma   90.00
#
_symmetry.space_group_name_H-M   'P 1'
#
loop_
_entity.id
_entity.type
_entity.pdbx_description
1 polymer ?
#
loop_
_entity_poly.entity_id
_entity_poly.type
_entity_poly.pdbx_seq_one_letter_code
_entity_poly.pdbx_strand_id
1 'polypeptide(L)'
;MRYKKIREEELKNKVGADWFKQFDTTEILGNIDFTVFPKQDSLFGRTPLLWAEAKTGDFDIPTMFVQLILTIGKARTFDKTLPPAFLGAFDFKKIAFVDYVNIQDIFYLNDFNWNVTSSNHET
;
A
#
# COMPACT_ATOMS: atom_id res chain seq x y z
N MET A 1 8.20 1.51 -21.47
CA MET A 1 7.74 1.59 -20.07
C MET A 1 7.11 2.95 -19.86
N ARG A 2 5.90 2.96 -19.30
CA ARG A 2 5.02 4.15 -19.19
C ARG A 2 5.58 5.20 -18.23
N TYR A 3 6.33 4.76 -17.23
CA TYR A 3 6.97 5.61 -16.22
C TYR A 3 8.48 5.38 -16.29
N LYS A 4 9.27 6.37 -16.68
CA LYS A 4 10.74 6.23 -16.79
C LYS A 4 11.44 7.43 -16.15
N LYS A 5 12.38 7.16 -15.24
CA LYS A 5 13.24 8.17 -14.58
C LYS A 5 12.47 9.31 -13.92
N ILE A 6 11.35 8.98 -13.27
CA ILE A 6 10.54 9.94 -12.51
C ILE A 6 10.74 9.75 -11.02
N ARG A 7 10.44 10.79 -10.23
CA ARG A 7 10.47 10.72 -8.77
C ARG A 7 9.32 9.86 -8.25
N GLU A 8 9.43 9.36 -7.02
CA GLU A 8 8.42 8.49 -6.43
C GLU A 8 7.05 9.18 -6.31
N GLU A 9 7.06 10.43 -5.85
CA GLU A 9 5.85 11.25 -5.78
C GLU A 9 5.22 11.50 -7.16
N GLU A 10 6.05 11.65 -8.21
CA GLU A 10 5.54 11.75 -9.57
C GLU A 10 4.94 10.42 -10.07
N LEU A 11 5.55 9.29 -9.70
CA LEU A 11 5.01 7.96 -10.00
C LEU A 11 3.65 7.74 -9.33
N LYS A 12 3.52 8.02 -8.02
CA LYS A 12 2.27 7.93 -7.26
C LYS A 12 1.15 8.74 -7.94
N ASN A 13 1.44 10.00 -8.28
CA ASN A 13 0.50 10.89 -8.97
C ASN A 13 0.08 10.37 -10.34
N LYS A 14 1.03 9.87 -11.15
CA LYS A 14 0.72 9.32 -12.47
C LYS A 14 -0.08 8.02 -12.37
N VAL A 15 0.24 7.14 -11.41
CA VAL A 15 -0.52 5.91 -11.18
C VAL A 15 -1.95 6.22 -10.78
N GLY A 16 -2.16 7.18 -9.86
CA GLY A 16 -3.48 7.66 -9.49
C GLY A 16 -4.27 8.20 -10.68
N ALA A 17 -3.65 9.07 -11.50
CA ALA A 17 -4.30 9.66 -12.67
C ALA A 17 -4.60 8.65 -13.79
N ASP A 18 -3.70 7.68 -14.01
CA ASP A 18 -3.80 6.73 -15.12
C ASP A 18 -4.71 5.55 -14.83
N TRP A 19 -4.70 5.03 -13.60
CA TRP A 19 -5.36 3.77 -13.24
C TRP A 19 -6.53 3.95 -12.27
N PHE A 20 -6.51 5.00 -11.45
CA PHE A 20 -7.48 5.22 -10.38
C PHE A 20 -8.21 6.56 -10.51
N LYS A 21 -8.37 7.09 -11.73
CA LYS A 21 -8.97 8.42 -12.00
C LYS A 21 -10.35 8.64 -11.37
N GLN A 22 -11.14 7.58 -11.20
CA GLN A 22 -12.49 7.63 -10.62
C GLN A 22 -12.48 7.63 -9.08
N PHE A 23 -11.33 7.38 -8.47
CA PHE A 23 -11.12 7.33 -7.03
C PHE A 23 -10.38 8.58 -6.55
N ASP A 24 -10.39 8.78 -5.25
CA ASP A 24 -9.52 9.72 -4.56
C ASP A 24 -8.21 9.01 -4.20
N THR A 25 -7.09 9.57 -4.64
CA THR A 25 -5.75 9.06 -4.38
C THR A 25 -4.87 10.08 -3.68
N THR A 26 -5.50 11.07 -3.04
CA THR A 26 -4.82 12.20 -2.39
C THR A 26 -4.73 12.05 -0.87
N GLU A 27 -5.51 11.13 -0.29
CA GLU A 27 -5.50 10.87 1.13
C GLU A 27 -4.22 10.18 1.58
N ILE A 28 -3.65 10.70 2.67
CA ILE A 28 -2.42 10.18 3.28
C ILE A 28 -2.81 9.44 4.55
N LEU A 29 -2.45 8.16 4.63
CA LEU A 29 -2.71 7.32 5.80
C LEU A 29 -1.40 6.89 6.46
N GLY A 30 -0.95 7.68 7.44
CA GLY A 30 0.32 7.44 8.12
C GLY A 30 1.48 7.44 7.13
N ASN A 31 2.24 6.34 7.13
CA ASN A 31 3.41 6.16 6.25
C ASN A 31 3.11 5.24 5.05
N ILE A 32 1.83 4.94 4.77
CA ILE A 32 1.47 4.20 3.56
C ILE A 32 1.69 5.11 2.36
N ASP A 33 2.46 4.61 1.39
CA ASP A 33 2.91 5.38 0.23
C ASP A 33 1.78 5.85 -0.68
N PHE A 34 0.73 5.04 -0.82
CA PHE A 34 -0.36 5.32 -1.74
C PHE A 34 -1.67 4.72 -1.22
N THR A 35 -2.74 5.50 -1.26
CA THR A 35 -4.07 5.03 -0.90
C THR A 35 -5.05 5.30 -2.04
N VAL A 36 -6.10 4.48 -2.12
CA VAL A 36 -7.20 4.67 -3.06
C VAL A 36 -8.50 4.57 -2.31
N PHE A 37 -9.26 5.66 -2.28
CA PHE A 37 -10.56 5.74 -1.64
C PHE A 37 -11.67 6.03 -2.66
N PRO A 38 -12.90 5.55 -2.46
CA PRO A 38 -14.05 6.05 -3.21
C PRO A 38 -14.13 7.58 -3.11
N LYS A 39 -14.58 8.32 -4.13
CA LYS A 39 -14.72 9.79 -4.04
C LYS A 39 -15.91 10.24 -3.20
N GLN A 40 -16.94 9.41 -3.12
CA GLN A 40 -18.18 9.73 -2.42
C GLN A 40 -18.20 8.97 -1.10
N ASP A 41 -18.65 9.66 -0.05
CA ASP A 41 -18.97 9.03 1.21
C ASP A 41 -20.25 8.20 1.09
N SER A 42 -20.24 7.06 1.78
CA SER A 42 -21.46 6.31 2.07
C SER A 42 -21.98 6.71 3.46
N LEU A 43 -23.22 6.34 3.78
CA LEU A 43 -23.77 6.50 5.14
C LEU A 43 -22.92 5.80 6.21
N PHE A 44 -22.05 4.86 5.82
CA PHE A 44 -21.16 4.10 6.68
C PHE A 44 -19.68 4.51 6.55
N GLY A 45 -19.41 5.65 5.92
CA GLY A 45 -18.06 6.16 5.63
C GLY A 45 -17.45 5.58 4.35
N ARG A 46 -16.18 5.91 4.10
CA ARG A 46 -15.39 5.43 2.94
C ARG A 46 -14.51 4.28 3.35
N THR A 47 -14.86 3.07 2.90
CA THR A 47 -13.95 1.93 2.97
C THR A 47 -12.87 2.11 1.89
N PRO A 48 -11.57 2.08 2.23
CA PRO A 48 -10.52 2.18 1.23
C PRO A 48 -10.57 1.00 0.25
N LEU A 49 -10.27 1.26 -1.01
CA LEU A 49 -10.07 0.20 -2.00
C LEU A 49 -8.68 -0.43 -1.84
N LEU A 50 -7.65 0.41 -1.69
CA LEU A 50 -6.26 0.01 -1.77
C LEU A 50 -5.39 0.78 -0.77
N TRP A 51 -4.51 0.04 -0.11
CA TRP A 51 -3.27 0.58 0.46
C TRP A 51 -2.09 -0.02 -0.30
N ALA A 52 -1.12 0.78 -0.69
CA ALA A 52 -0.02 0.31 -1.50
C ALA A 52 1.34 0.91 -1.13
N GLU A 53 2.39 0.12 -1.36
CA GLU A 53 3.79 0.55 -1.38
C GLU A 53 4.18 0.99 -2.79
N ALA A 54 4.93 2.08 -2.90
CA ALA A 54 5.43 2.59 -4.18
C ALA A 54 6.96 2.55 -4.21
N LYS A 55 7.54 2.17 -5.35
CA LYS A 55 9.00 2.24 -5.56
C LYS A 55 9.36 2.79 -6.93
N THR A 56 10.48 3.51 -6.99
CA THR A 56 10.99 4.09 -8.26
C THR A 56 11.93 3.17 -9.04
N GLY A 57 12.55 2.19 -8.37
CA GLY A 57 13.45 1.19 -8.97
C GLY A 57 12.72 -0.10 -9.39
N ASP A 58 13.46 -1.09 -9.91
CA ASP A 58 12.90 -2.41 -10.26
C ASP A 58 13.05 -3.30 -9.03
N PHE A 59 12.04 -3.27 -8.18
CA PHE A 59 12.05 -3.98 -6.90
C PHE A 59 11.31 -5.31 -7.02
N ASP A 60 11.73 -6.30 -6.24
CA ASP A 60 10.97 -7.54 -6.17
C ASP A 60 9.59 -7.30 -5.52
N ILE A 61 8.54 -7.94 -6.06
CA ILE A 61 7.16 -7.73 -5.60
C ILE A 61 7.01 -8.14 -4.12
N PRO A 62 7.41 -9.36 -3.71
CA PRO A 62 7.42 -9.78 -2.31
C PRO A 62 8.06 -8.76 -1.37
N THR A 63 9.23 -8.21 -1.71
CA THR A 63 9.91 -7.21 -0.85
C THR A 63 9.06 -5.96 -0.62
N MET A 64 8.38 -5.46 -1.65
CA MET A 64 7.49 -4.30 -1.50
C MET A 64 6.25 -4.62 -0.63
N PHE A 65 5.68 -5.82 -0.75
CA PHE A 65 4.59 -6.25 0.12
C PHE A 65 5.04 -6.40 1.58
N VAL A 66 6.21 -6.98 1.83
CA VAL A 66 6.79 -7.06 3.18
C VAL A 66 6.94 -5.67 3.78
N GLN A 67 7.46 -4.70 3.01
CA GLN A 67 7.57 -3.31 3.45
C GLN A 67 6.20 -2.72 3.81
N LEU A 68 5.18 -2.92 2.97
CA LEU A 68 3.82 -2.44 3.25
C LEU A 68 3.23 -3.05 4.53
N ILE A 69 3.36 -4.38 4.70
CA ILE A 69 2.85 -5.11 5.86
C ILE A 69 3.54 -4.62 7.14
N LEU A 70 4.86 -4.43 7.11
CA LEU A 70 5.61 -3.85 8.23
C LEU A 70 5.12 -2.43 8.56
N THR A 71 4.91 -1.59 7.54
CA THR A 71 4.39 -0.23 7.71
C THR A 71 3.01 -0.22 8.39
N ILE A 72 2.09 -1.07 7.92
CA ILE A 72 0.73 -1.19 8.47
C ILE A 72 0.76 -1.71 9.91
N GLY A 73 1.50 -2.80 10.15
CA GLY A 73 1.56 -3.44 11.46
C GLY A 73 2.22 -2.56 12.52
N LYS A 74 3.32 -1.87 12.17
CA LYS A 74 3.99 -0.93 13.07
C LYS A 74 3.09 0.24 13.50
N ALA A 75 2.26 0.75 12.60
CA ALA A 75 1.34 1.85 12.88
C ALA A 75 0.02 1.39 13.52
N ARG A 76 -0.25 0.09 13.54
CA ARG A 76 -1.54 -0.55 13.83
C ARG A 76 -2.70 0.12 13.08
N THR A 77 -2.52 0.35 11.78
CA THR A 77 -3.50 1.09 10.95
C THR A 77 -4.87 0.41 10.93
N PHE A 78 -4.88 -0.92 10.99
CA PHE A 78 -6.09 -1.76 11.01
C PHE A 78 -6.98 -1.55 12.26
N ASP A 79 -6.45 -1.00 13.35
CA ASP A 79 -7.25 -0.69 14.55
C ASP A 79 -7.90 0.70 14.49
N LYS A 80 -7.45 1.54 13.55
CA LYS A 80 -7.84 2.97 13.47
C LYS A 80 -8.75 3.25 12.29
N THR A 81 -8.73 2.39 11.29
CA THR A 81 -9.42 2.58 10.01
C THR A 81 -9.96 1.25 9.50
N LEU A 82 -11.06 1.29 8.76
CA LEU A 82 -11.55 0.09 8.07
C LEU A 82 -10.47 -0.43 7.12
N PRO A 83 -10.20 -1.74 7.10
CA PRO A 83 -9.19 -2.31 6.21
C PRO A 83 -9.59 -2.13 4.75
N PRO A 84 -8.60 -2.07 3.84
CA PRO A 84 -8.88 -1.95 2.41
C PRO A 84 -9.35 -3.28 1.84
N ALA A 85 -9.93 -3.26 0.65
CA ALA A 85 -10.18 -4.49 -0.10
C ALA A 85 -8.86 -5.19 -0.47
N PHE A 86 -7.86 -4.41 -0.89
CA PHE A 86 -6.58 -4.92 -1.37
C PHE A 86 -5.39 -4.24 -0.69
N LEU A 87 -4.32 -5.01 -0.52
CA LEU A 87 -2.97 -4.46 -0.46
C LEU A 87 -2.36 -4.45 -1.86
N GLY A 88 -1.51 -3.47 -2.15
CA GLY A 88 -0.83 -3.37 -3.43
C GLY A 88 0.65 -3.04 -3.31
N ALA A 89 1.37 -3.30 -4.39
CA ALA A 89 2.73 -2.84 -4.58
C ALA A 89 2.90 -2.44 -6.03
N PHE A 90 3.53 -1.29 -6.27
CA PHE A 90 3.85 -0.89 -7.64
C PHE A 90 5.20 -0.20 -7.75
N ASP A 91 5.77 -0.36 -8.93
CA ASP A 91 6.93 0.39 -9.38
C ASP A 91 6.70 0.96 -10.78
N PHE A 92 7.77 1.46 -11.40
CA PHE A 92 7.73 2.03 -12.74
C PHE A 92 7.38 1.03 -13.87
N LYS A 93 7.37 -0.28 -13.56
CA LYS A 93 7.17 -1.39 -14.49
C LYS A 93 5.85 -2.11 -14.27
N LYS A 94 5.49 -2.36 -13.02
CA LYS A 94 4.46 -3.34 -12.64
C LYS A 94 3.67 -2.88 -11.44
N ILE A 95 2.43 -3.35 -11.36
CA ILE A 95 1.53 -3.22 -10.22
C ILE A 95 0.98 -4.60 -9.88
N ALA A 96 0.93 -4.91 -8.58
CA ALA A 96 0.44 -6.17 -8.05
C ALA A 96 -0.54 -5.91 -6.90
N PHE A 97 -1.50 -6.82 -6.72
CA PHE A 97 -2.54 -6.75 -5.70
C PHE A 97 -2.69 -8.10 -5.00
N VAL A 98 -3.03 -8.04 -3.72
CA VAL A 98 -3.42 -9.20 -2.89
C VAL A 98 -4.65 -8.80 -2.08
N ASP A 99 -5.64 -9.69 -1.99
CA ASP A 99 -6.81 -9.48 -1.12
C ASP A 99 -6.35 -9.35 0.33
N TYR A 100 -6.78 -8.29 1.01
CA TYR A 100 -6.43 -8.05 2.41
C TYR A 100 -6.82 -9.24 3.30
N VAL A 101 -8.00 -9.82 3.04
CA VAL A 101 -8.54 -10.98 3.78
C VAL A 101 -7.58 -12.18 3.79
N ASN A 102 -6.81 -12.39 2.72
CA ASN A 102 -5.92 -13.55 2.62
C ASN A 102 -4.66 -13.42 3.47
N ILE A 103 -4.36 -12.23 3.98
CA ILE A 103 -3.15 -11.93 4.76
C ILE A 103 -3.43 -11.26 6.10
N GLN A 104 -4.71 -10.95 6.40
CA GLN A 104 -5.09 -10.18 7.59
C GLN A 104 -4.62 -10.82 8.89
N ASP A 105 -4.54 -12.16 8.93
CA ASP A 105 -4.14 -12.91 10.12
C ASP A 105 -2.73 -12.55 10.60
N ILE A 106 -1.84 -12.12 9.69
CA ILE A 106 -0.48 -11.67 10.02
C ILE A 106 -0.52 -10.50 11.01
N PHE A 107 -1.51 -9.60 10.88
CA PHE A 107 -1.63 -8.42 11.74
C PHE A 107 -2.07 -8.74 13.18
N TYR A 108 -2.56 -9.96 13.42
CA TYR A 108 -3.02 -10.43 14.73
C TYR A 108 -2.03 -11.39 15.41
N LEU A 109 -0.85 -11.61 14.81
CA LEU A 109 0.22 -12.40 15.42
C LEU A 109 0.86 -11.60 16.58
N ASN A 110 0.72 -12.12 17.81
CA ASN A 110 1.22 -11.46 19.02
C ASN A 110 2.74 -11.26 19.03
N ASP A 111 3.50 -12.21 18.50
CA ASP A 111 4.97 -12.24 18.60
C ASP A 111 5.68 -11.70 17.34
N PHE A 112 4.96 -11.01 16.45
CA PHE A 112 5.57 -10.48 15.22
C PHE A 112 6.39 -9.22 15.51
N ASN A 113 7.67 -9.21 15.09
CA ASN A 113 8.53 -8.04 15.26
C ASN A 113 8.33 -7.01 14.14
N TRP A 114 7.49 -6.01 14.39
CA TRP A 114 7.19 -4.92 13.45
C TRP A 114 8.32 -3.91 13.22
N ASN A 115 9.42 -4.00 13.97
CA ASN A 115 10.53 -3.03 13.89
C ASN A 115 11.72 -3.53 13.06
N VAL A 116 11.63 -4.71 12.45
CA VAL A 116 12.67 -5.23 11.56
C VAL A 116 12.74 -4.38 10.29
N THR A 117 13.96 -4.07 9.83
CA THR A 117 14.17 -3.40 8.55
C THR A 117 13.93 -4.39 7.42
N SER A 118 13.12 -4.03 6.41
CA SER A 118 12.76 -4.91 5.29
C SER A 118 13.96 -5.39 4.44
N SER A 119 15.09 -4.69 4.51
CA SER A 119 16.34 -5.05 3.83
C SER A 119 17.19 -6.07 4.60
N ASN A 120 16.82 -6.44 5.84
CA ASN A 120 17.57 -7.40 6.61
C ASN A 120 17.10 -8.82 6.28
N HIS A 121 17.81 -9.48 5.36
CA HIS A 121 17.56 -10.86 4.93
C HIS A 121 18.48 -11.88 5.64
N GLU A 122 19.21 -11.46 6.69
CA GLU A 122 20.12 -12.33 7.44
C GLU A 122 19.37 -13.12 8.52
N THR A 123 18.55 -14.08 8.11
CA THR A 123 18.09 -15.19 8.99
C THR A 123 17.72 -16.39 8.14
#